data_AF-A0A1Z8QDG4-F1
#
_entry.id   AF-A0A1Z8QDG4-F1
#
_cell.length_a   1.000
_cell.length_b   1.000
_cell.length_c   1.000
_cell.angle_alpha   90.00
_cell.angle_beta   90.00
_cell.angle_gamma   90.00
#
_symmetry.space_group_name_H-M   'P 1'
#
loop_
_entity.id
_entity.type
_entity.pdbx_description
1 polymer ?
#
loop_
_entity_poly.entity_id
_entity_poly.type
_entity_poly.pdbx_seq_one_letter_code
_entity_poly.pdbx_strand_id
1 'polypeptide(L)'
;MSTQTIKLKRSSSSGAVPSTSDLALGELAVNTYDGKIFMKKEVGGSPAILQFEASTADTNLLKTFTYTATANQITFTGVDDSGDSLKFQSNAVQVLLNGLM
;
A
#
# COMPACT_ATOMS: atom_id res chain seq x y z
N MET A 1 -23.44 -31.82 4.04
CA MET A 1 -22.61 -30.60 3.96
C MET A 1 -23.33 -29.49 4.71
N SER A 2 -22.82 -29.04 5.85
CA SER A 2 -23.34 -27.82 6.46
C SER A 2 -22.89 -26.63 5.59
N THR A 3 -23.78 -25.71 5.26
CA THR A 3 -23.43 -24.47 4.56
C THR A 3 -22.83 -23.52 5.59
N GLN A 4 -21.60 -23.05 5.37
CA GLN A 4 -21.04 -21.95 6.16
C GLN A 4 -21.56 -20.65 5.57
N THR A 5 -22.54 -20.04 6.21
CA THR A 5 -23.02 -18.71 5.83
C THR A 5 -22.10 -17.66 6.43
N ILE A 6 -21.22 -17.07 5.61
CA ILE A 6 -20.47 -15.88 6.01
C ILE A 6 -21.44 -14.69 5.99
N LYS A 7 -21.58 -13.98 7.11
CA LYS A 7 -22.35 -12.73 7.17
C LYS A 7 -21.46 -11.56 6.79
N LEU A 8 -21.90 -10.76 5.81
CA LEU A 8 -21.23 -9.53 5.41
C LEU A 8 -21.95 -8.31 5.96
N LYS A 9 -21.20 -7.41 6.61
CA LYS A 9 -21.61 -6.02 6.88
C LYS A 9 -20.99 -5.10 5.84
N ARG A 10 -21.72 -4.11 5.35
CA ARG A 10 -21.24 -3.19 4.30
C ARG A 10 -21.38 -1.74 4.74
N SER A 11 -20.38 -0.92 4.44
CA SER A 11 -20.40 0.53 4.59
C SER A 11 -19.92 1.19 3.31
N SER A 12 -20.53 2.32 2.97
CA SER A 12 -20.09 3.20 1.87
C SER A 12 -19.60 4.57 2.38
N SER A 13 -19.39 4.70 3.70
CA SER A 13 -18.87 5.94 4.30
C SER A 13 -17.34 5.92 4.31
N SER A 14 -16.71 7.01 3.86
CA SER A 14 -15.25 7.16 3.89
C SER A 14 -14.70 7.05 5.31
N GLY A 15 -13.58 6.34 5.46
CA GLY A 15 -12.89 6.15 6.73
C GLY A 15 -13.62 5.25 7.72
N ALA A 16 -14.76 4.64 7.36
CA ALA A 16 -15.51 3.78 8.25
C ALA A 16 -14.71 2.51 8.57
N VAL A 17 -14.40 2.32 9.85
CA VAL A 17 -13.75 1.14 10.41
C VAL A 17 -14.67 0.56 11.49
N PRO A 18 -15.06 -0.72 11.40
CA PRO A 18 -15.86 -1.36 12.43
C PRO A 18 -15.07 -1.53 13.73
N SER A 19 -15.77 -1.55 14.86
CA SER A 19 -15.25 -1.91 16.16
C SER A 19 -15.40 -3.41 16.44
N THR A 20 -14.80 -3.90 17.53
CA THR A 20 -14.94 -5.30 17.97
C THR A 20 -16.37 -5.66 18.42
N SER A 21 -17.22 -4.69 18.74
CA SER A 21 -18.66 -4.92 18.99
C SER A 21 -19.49 -4.99 17.72
N ASP A 22 -18.99 -4.43 16.61
CA ASP A 22 -19.70 -4.43 15.33
C ASP A 22 -19.61 -5.76 14.60
N LEU A 23 -18.74 -6.67 15.00
CA LEU A 23 -18.54 -7.95 14.31
C LEU A 23 -18.51 -9.12 15.31
N ALA A 24 -19.16 -10.22 14.94
CA ALA A 24 -18.92 -11.51 15.56
C ALA A 24 -17.74 -12.23 14.89
N LEU A 25 -17.16 -13.24 15.57
CA LEU A 25 -16.16 -14.10 14.94
C LEU A 25 -16.79 -14.82 13.74
N GLY A 26 -16.09 -14.81 12.60
CA GLY A 26 -16.58 -15.35 11.34
C GLY A 26 -17.44 -14.40 10.50
N GLU A 27 -17.67 -13.17 10.95
CA GLU A 27 -18.25 -12.11 10.13
C GLU A 27 -17.17 -11.28 9.42
N LEU A 28 -17.52 -10.75 8.25
CA LEU A 28 -16.69 -9.83 7.48
C LEU A 28 -17.39 -8.48 7.34
N ALA A 29 -16.66 -7.39 7.48
CA ALA A 29 -17.12 -6.07 7.06
C ALA A 29 -16.41 -5.61 5.79
N VAL A 30 -17.12 -4.90 4.93
CA VAL A 30 -16.61 -4.35 3.67
C VAL A 30 -16.91 -2.86 3.63
N ASN A 31 -15.88 -2.03 3.48
CA ASN A 31 -16.01 -0.62 3.18
C ASN A 31 -15.78 -0.42 1.68
N THR A 32 -16.86 -0.15 0.96
CA THR A 32 -16.83 0.02 -0.50
C THR A 32 -16.32 1.39 -0.92
N TYR A 33 -16.28 2.38 -0.02
CA TYR A 33 -15.70 3.68 -0.31
C TYR A 33 -14.17 3.59 -0.35
N ASP A 34 -13.58 2.95 0.65
CA ASP A 34 -12.12 2.86 0.79
C ASP A 34 -11.51 1.58 0.18
N GLY A 35 -12.35 0.63 -0.28
CA GLY A 35 -11.88 -0.66 -0.80
C GLY A 35 -11.27 -1.58 0.27
N LYS A 36 -11.72 -1.46 1.52
CA LYS A 36 -11.18 -2.19 2.68
C LYS A 36 -12.09 -3.31 3.13
N ILE A 37 -11.51 -4.42 3.58
CA ILE A 37 -12.20 -5.55 4.23
C ILE A 37 -11.70 -5.66 5.66
N PHE A 38 -12.59 -6.00 6.59
CA PHE A 38 -12.27 -6.14 8.01
C PHE A 38 -12.81 -7.46 8.57
N MET A 39 -12.06 -8.06 9.50
CA MET A 39 -12.46 -9.27 10.23
C MET A 39 -12.15 -9.11 11.71
N LYS A 40 -13.04 -9.55 12.58
CA LYS A 40 -12.71 -9.70 14.00
C LYS A 40 -11.83 -10.93 14.22
N LYS A 41 -10.69 -10.76 14.89
CA LYS A 41 -9.95 -11.85 15.54
C LYS A 41 -10.11 -11.82 17.04
N GLU A 42 -9.80 -12.94 17.67
CA GLU A 42 -9.64 -13.04 19.11
C GLU A 42 -8.49 -14.02 19.38
N VAL A 43 -7.58 -13.64 20.27
CA VAL A 43 -6.48 -14.50 20.73
C VAL A 43 -6.40 -14.36 22.25
N GLY A 44 -6.62 -15.46 22.98
CA GLY A 44 -6.52 -15.48 24.44
C GLY A 44 -7.52 -14.55 25.14
N GLY A 45 -8.72 -14.38 24.59
CA GLY A 45 -9.78 -13.51 25.10
C GLY A 45 -9.69 -12.05 24.67
N SER A 46 -8.69 -11.66 23.87
CA SER A 46 -8.48 -10.28 23.43
C SER A 46 -8.96 -10.05 21.99
N PRO A 47 -10.13 -9.42 21.78
CA PRO A 47 -10.66 -9.16 20.45
C PRO A 47 -9.96 -7.98 19.78
N ALA A 48 -9.74 -8.10 18.46
CA ALA A 48 -9.22 -7.01 17.64
C ALA A 48 -9.80 -7.08 16.23
N ILE A 49 -9.72 -5.98 15.48
CA ILE A 49 -10.09 -5.93 14.07
C ILE A 49 -8.82 -6.04 13.22
N LEU A 50 -8.77 -7.02 12.32
CA LEU A 50 -7.84 -7.01 11.20
C LEU A 50 -8.47 -6.21 10.07
N GLN A 51 -7.61 -5.50 9.36
CA GLN A 51 -7.91 -4.74 8.19
C GLN A 51 -7.10 -5.30 7.01
N PHE A 52 -7.73 -5.38 5.85
CA PHE A 52 -7.16 -5.84 4.58
C PHE A 52 -7.47 -4.79 3.50
N GLU A 53 -6.44 -4.40 2.74
CA GLU A 53 -6.52 -3.49 1.61
C GLU A 53 -5.42 -3.80 0.60
N ALA A 54 -5.54 -3.23 -0.60
CA ALA A 54 -4.44 -3.22 -1.54
C ALA A 54 -3.26 -2.44 -0.94
N SER A 55 -2.08 -3.06 -0.93
CA SER A 55 -0.84 -2.35 -0.62
C SER A 55 -0.57 -1.33 -1.72
N THR A 56 -0.57 -0.06 -1.38
CA THR A 56 -0.13 1.02 -2.28
C THR A 56 1.35 1.34 -2.11
N ALA A 57 2.04 0.68 -1.19
CA ALA A 57 3.48 0.80 -1.07
C ALA A 57 4.13 0.21 -2.34
N ASP A 58 4.92 1.03 -3.03
CA ASP A 58 5.79 0.57 -4.10
C ASP A 58 6.78 -0.42 -3.47
N THR A 59 6.58 -1.71 -3.71
CA THR A 59 7.43 -2.78 -3.16
C THR A 59 8.80 -2.81 -3.85
N ASN A 60 9.05 -1.93 -4.82
CA ASN A 60 10.35 -1.83 -5.44
C ASN A 60 11.37 -1.19 -4.49
N LEU A 61 12.17 -2.05 -3.85
CA LEU A 61 13.23 -1.65 -2.94
C LEU A 61 14.29 -0.76 -3.61
N LEU A 62 14.45 -0.87 -4.93
CA LEU A 62 15.38 -0.10 -5.75
C LEU A 62 14.73 0.27 -7.09
N LYS A 63 14.12 1.45 -7.16
CA LYS A 63 13.69 2.04 -8.43
C LYS A 63 14.86 2.77 -9.10
N THR A 64 15.17 2.40 -10.33
CA THR A 64 16.16 3.10 -11.17
C THR A 64 15.45 4.24 -11.91
N PHE A 65 16.04 5.44 -11.84
CA PHE A 65 15.66 6.59 -12.67
C PHE A 65 16.78 6.88 -13.66
N THR A 66 16.45 7.05 -14.94
CA THR A 66 17.45 7.30 -16.00
C THR A 66 17.36 8.74 -16.45
N TYR A 67 18.50 9.44 -16.43
CA TYR A 67 18.61 10.81 -16.92
C TYR A 67 19.70 10.90 -17.97
N THR A 68 19.39 11.57 -19.07
CA THR A 68 20.40 11.94 -20.08
C THR A 68 21.03 13.29 -19.72
N ALA A 69 22.34 13.31 -19.47
CA ALA A 69 23.09 14.55 -19.33
C ALA A 69 23.42 15.14 -20.70
N THR A 70 22.88 16.33 -21.02
CA THR A 70 23.11 17.01 -22.30
C THR A 70 24.21 18.07 -22.25
N ALA A 71 24.68 18.39 -21.05
CA ALA A 71 25.76 19.34 -20.78
C ALA A 71 26.51 18.92 -19.50
N ASN A 72 27.35 19.81 -18.95
CA ASN A 72 28.10 19.59 -17.71
C ASN A 72 27.25 19.71 -16.43
N GLN A 73 25.99 19.24 -16.47
CA GLN A 73 25.10 19.29 -15.31
C GLN A 73 25.48 18.25 -14.26
N ILE A 74 25.50 18.68 -13.00
CA ILE A 74 25.80 17.85 -11.82
C ILE A 74 24.60 17.72 -10.89
N THR A 75 23.43 18.17 -11.32
CA THR A 75 22.20 18.15 -10.55
C THR A 75 21.09 17.56 -11.41
N PHE A 76 20.46 16.50 -10.90
CA PHE A 76 19.33 15.82 -11.53
C PHE A 76 18.11 15.98 -10.62
N THR A 77 17.02 16.49 -11.18
CA THR A 77 15.78 16.78 -10.45
C THR A 77 14.59 16.60 -11.40
N GLY A 78 13.41 16.40 -10.85
CA GLY A 78 12.18 16.37 -11.62
C GLY A 78 11.88 14.99 -12.21
N VAL A 79 11.50 14.97 -13.48
CA VAL A 79 11.02 13.77 -14.18
C VAL A 79 12.16 13.17 -14.99
N ASP A 80 12.30 11.85 -14.95
CA ASP A 80 13.32 11.09 -15.68
C ASP A 80 12.93 10.85 -17.16
N ASP A 81 13.80 10.19 -17.91
CA ASP A 81 13.60 9.91 -19.34
C ASP A 81 12.37 9.00 -19.61
N SER A 82 11.84 8.32 -18.59
CA SER A 82 10.64 7.46 -18.68
C SER A 82 9.35 8.17 -18.25
N GLY A 83 9.42 9.44 -17.82
CA GLY A 83 8.25 10.18 -17.33
C GLY A 83 7.97 10.01 -15.83
N ASP A 84 8.87 9.36 -15.08
CA ASP A 84 8.73 9.17 -13.65
C ASP A 84 9.37 10.30 -12.84
N SER A 85 8.64 10.83 -11.85
CA SER A 85 9.22 11.81 -10.91
C SER A 85 10.21 11.15 -9.96
N LEU A 86 11.39 11.76 -9.80
CA LEU A 86 12.43 11.32 -8.87
C LEU A 86 11.87 11.16 -7.45
N LYS A 87 11.92 9.94 -6.93
CA LYS A 87 11.58 9.61 -5.54
C LYS A 87 12.63 8.67 -5.00
N PHE A 88 13.22 9.01 -3.87
CA PHE A 88 14.21 8.18 -3.20
C PHE A 88 14.01 8.24 -1.68
N GLN A 89 14.42 7.17 -1.00
CA GLN A 89 14.53 7.16 0.45
C GLN A 89 15.92 7.68 0.82
N SER A 90 15.99 8.63 1.76
CA SER A 90 17.28 9.10 2.27
C SER A 90 18.11 7.92 2.78
N ASN A 91 19.41 7.91 2.47
CA ASN A 91 20.35 6.83 2.77
C ASN A 91 20.16 5.51 2.00
N ALA A 92 19.30 5.47 0.98
CA ALA A 92 19.13 4.33 0.08
C ALA A 92 19.26 4.78 -1.39
N VAL A 93 20.41 5.38 -1.74
CA VAL A 93 20.69 5.91 -3.08
C VAL A 93 21.93 5.25 -3.65
N GLN A 94 21.82 4.74 -4.87
CA GLN A 94 22.96 4.31 -5.68
C GLN A 94 23.01 5.18 -6.94
N VAL A 95 24.17 5.73 -7.25
CA VAL A 95 24.40 6.49 -8.48
C VAL A 95 25.32 5.67 -9.36
N LEU A 96 24.86 5.38 -10.58
CA LEU A 96 25.64 4.69 -11.61
C LEU A 96 25.82 5.65 -12.76
N LEU A 97 27.06 5.75 -13.26
CA LEU A 97 27.39 6.57 -14.42
C LEU A 97 27.86 5.64 -15.55
N ASN A 98 27.10 5.57 -16.63
CA ASN A 98 27.49 4.83 -17.81
C ASN A 98 28.49 5.69 -18.60
N GLY A 99 29.79 5.46 -18.41
CA GLY A 99 30.84 6.18 -19.11
C GLY A 99 31.38 5.43 -20.34
N LEU A 100 31.51 6.15 -21.46
CA LEU A 100 32.77 6.22 -22.21
C LEU A 100 33.11 7.72 -22.28
N MET A 101 34.31 8.08 -21.82
CA MET A 101 34.85 9.44 -21.96
C MET A 101 35.47 9.61 -23.33
#